data_AF-A0A4Z0MHF6-F1
#
_entry.id   AF-A0A4Z0MHF6-F1
#
_cell.length_a   1.000
_cell.length_b   1.000
_cell.length_c   1.000
_cell.angle_alpha   90.00
_cell.angle_beta   90.00
_cell.angle_gamma   90.00
#
_symmetry.space_group_name_H-M   'P 1'
#
loop_
_entity.id
_entity.type
_entity.pdbx_description
1 polymer ?
#
loop_
_entity_poly.entity_id
_entity_poly.type
_entity_poly.pdbx_seq_one_letter_code
_entity_poly.pdbx_strand_id
1 'polypeptide(L)'
;MDHAARIEETIQGIYHAFEHPGQHPADSGLTAIDNWIQALDGLGGSALSGLQGELRNLRGHVQNDDRPAIANSLQHLGQETSLMARNMHDGVGDHLRHLGQVLITAAGNLKMS
;
A
#
# COMPACT_ATOMS: atom_id res chain seq x y z
N MET A 1 21.64 2.23 5.89
CA MET A 1 20.42 1.43 5.67
C MET A 1 20.27 1.26 4.18
N ASP A 2 20.07 0.03 3.73
CA ASP A 2 19.83 -0.32 2.33
C ASP A 2 18.41 0.10 1.91
N HIS A 3 18.23 0.55 0.67
CA HIS A 3 16.90 0.89 0.13
C HIS A 3 15.97 -0.33 0.15
N ALA A 4 16.51 -1.53 -0.07
CA ALA A 4 15.76 -2.78 0.02
C ALA A 4 15.17 -3.02 1.41
N ALA A 5 15.96 -2.81 2.47
CA ALA A 5 15.51 -2.98 3.86
C ALA A 5 14.41 -1.97 4.23
N ARG A 6 14.50 -0.73 3.74
CA ARG A 6 13.48 0.29 3.96
C ARG A 6 12.18 -0.02 3.22
N ILE A 7 12.26 -0.58 2.01
CA ILE A 7 11.09 -1.10 1.28
C ILE A 7 10.42 -2.20 2.10
N GLU A 8 11.20 -3.15 2.61
CA GLU A 8 10.70 -4.30 3.35
C GLU A 8 10.00 -3.90 4.67
N GLU A 9 10.60 -3.03 5.47
CA GLU A 9 9.98 -2.46 6.68
C GLU A 9 8.63 -1.80 6.40
N THR A 10 8.57 -1.08 5.28
CA THR A 10 7.37 -0.38 4.84
C THR A 10 6.29 -1.36 4.41
N ILE A 11 6.66 -2.38 3.63
CA ILE A 11 5.76 -3.46 3.21
C ILE A 11 5.17 -4.15 4.44
N GLN A 12 5.98 -4.47 5.45
CA GLN A 12 5.52 -5.09 6.69
C GLN A 12 4.56 -4.19 7.48
N GLY A 13 4.82 -2.89 7.56
CA GLY A 13 3.93 -1.93 8.23
C GLY A 13 2.56 -1.82 7.56
N ILE A 14 2.53 -1.80 6.22
CA ILE A 14 1.29 -1.77 5.44
C ILE A 14 0.52 -3.07 5.62
N TYR A 15 1.23 -4.19 5.54
CA TYR A 15 0.67 -5.52 5.73
C TYR A 15 -0.08 -5.60 7.08
N HIS A 16 0.57 -5.21 8.17
CA HIS A 16 -0.04 -5.16 9.49
C HIS A 16 -1.29 -4.28 9.56
N ALA A 17 -1.28 -3.12 8.89
CA ALA A 17 -2.39 -2.19 8.91
C ALA A 17 -3.64 -2.70 8.17
N PHE A 18 -3.46 -3.44 7.06
CA PHE A 18 -4.58 -3.89 6.22
C PHE A 18 -4.99 -5.34 6.45
N GLU A 19 -4.16 -6.20 7.05
CA GLU A 19 -4.56 -7.56 7.44
C GLU A 19 -5.44 -7.56 8.71
N HIS A 20 -5.32 -6.52 9.55
CA HIS A 20 -6.10 -6.38 10.79
C HIS A 20 -7.08 -5.19 10.80
N PRO A 21 -7.98 -5.05 9.80
CA PRO A 21 -8.84 -3.88 9.66
C PRO A 21 -9.87 -3.75 10.81
N GLY A 22 -10.19 -4.86 11.50
CA GLY A 22 -11.13 -4.87 12.63
C GLY A 22 -10.52 -4.58 14.00
N GLN A 23 -9.20 -4.46 14.12
CA GLN A 23 -8.51 -4.22 15.40
C GLN A 23 -7.95 -2.80 15.53
N HIS A 24 -8.00 -2.02 14.44
CA HIS A 24 -7.29 -0.76 14.33
C HIS A 24 -8.26 0.37 13.92
N PRO A 25 -8.39 1.45 14.71
CA PRO A 25 -9.20 2.61 14.34
C PRO A 25 -8.68 3.24 13.04
N ALA A 26 -9.54 3.98 12.31
CA ALA A 26 -9.19 4.65 11.04
C ALA A 26 -7.85 5.42 11.08
N ASP A 27 -7.49 5.98 12.25
CA ASP A 27 -6.21 6.64 12.52
C ASP A 27 -4.97 5.75 12.32
N SER A 28 -5.08 4.45 12.60
CA SER A 28 -4.02 3.47 12.33
C SER A 28 -3.82 3.24 10.84
N GLY A 29 -4.91 3.22 10.06
CA GLY A 29 -4.85 3.13 8.60
C GLY A 29 -4.21 4.38 7.97
N LEU A 30 -4.57 5.57 8.45
CA LEU A 30 -3.97 6.83 8.01
C LEU A 30 -2.47 6.90 8.33
N THR A 31 -2.07 6.48 9.53
CA THR A 31 -0.66 6.44 9.94
C THR A 31 0.15 5.47 9.06
N ALA A 32 -0.42 4.31 8.72
CA ALA A 32 0.24 3.35 7.84
C ALA A 32 0.41 3.89 6.41
N ILE A 33 -0.60 4.59 5.88
CA ILE A 33 -0.52 5.24 4.56
C ILE A 33 0.54 6.34 4.58
N ASP A 34 0.60 7.17 5.62
CA ASP A 34 1.58 8.24 5.75
C ASP A 34 3.02 7.69 5.82
N ASN A 35 3.23 6.61 6.57
CA ASN A 35 4.52 5.91 6.62
C ASN A 35 4.91 5.34 5.25
N TRP A 36 3.94 4.82 4.49
CA TRP A 36 4.19 4.32 3.14
C TRP A 36 4.61 5.44 2.20
N ILE A 37 3.93 6.58 2.20
CA ILE A 37 4.30 7.74 1.39
C ILE A 37 5.74 8.18 1.70
N GLN A 38 6.12 8.29 2.97
CA GLN A 38 7.46 8.67 3.39
C GLN A 38 8.54 7.68 2.95
N ALA A 39 8.24 6.38 3.02
CA ALA A 39 9.15 5.36 2.57
C ALA A 39 9.36 5.42 1.05
N LEU A 40 8.30 5.61 0.27
CA LEU A 40 8.39 5.75 -1.19
C LEU A 40 9.15 7.02 -1.60
N ASP A 41 9.01 8.11 -0.86
CA ASP A 41 9.77 9.33 -1.08
C ASP A 41 11.28 9.11 -0.89
N GLY A 42 11.64 8.34 0.14
CA GLY A 42 13.02 7.97 0.44
C GLY A 42 13.67 7.01 -0.57
N LEU A 43 12.93 6.46 -1.53
CA LEU A 43 13.43 5.50 -2.52
C LEU A 43 13.78 6.12 -3.87
N GLY A 44 13.28 7.32 -4.19
CA GLY A 44 13.66 8.09 -5.38
C GLY A 44 13.41 7.37 -6.71
N GLY A 45 12.33 7.71 -7.42
CA GLY A 45 12.09 7.21 -8.78
C GLY A 45 10.76 7.66 -9.37
N SER A 46 10.74 7.93 -10.68
CA SER A 46 9.52 8.39 -11.38
C SER A 46 8.39 7.37 -11.33
N ALA A 47 8.70 6.07 -11.34
CA ALA A 47 7.72 4.98 -11.19
C ALA A 47 6.99 5.02 -9.84
N LEU A 48 7.62 5.55 -8.79
CA LEU A 48 7.04 5.65 -7.45
C LEU A 48 6.12 6.86 -7.29
N SER A 49 6.18 7.83 -8.21
CA SER A 49 5.33 9.03 -8.15
C SER A 49 3.84 8.70 -8.33
N GLY A 50 3.51 7.72 -9.18
CA GLY A 50 2.14 7.24 -9.38
C GLY A 50 1.58 6.58 -8.12
N LEU A 51 2.35 5.68 -7.50
CA LEU A 51 2.01 5.06 -6.22
C LEU A 51 1.80 6.10 -5.11
N GLN A 52 2.70 7.08 -4.98
CA GLN A 52 2.54 8.15 -4.00
C GLN A 52 1.26 8.98 -4.23
N GLY A 53 0.90 9.24 -5.49
CA GLY A 53 -0.35 9.93 -5.82
C GLY A 53 -1.57 9.13 -5.38
N GLU A 54 -1.61 7.84 -5.71
CA GLU A 54 -2.70 6.95 -5.32
C GLU A 54 -2.79 6.78 -3.79
N LEU A 55 -1.66 6.77 -3.08
CA LEU A 55 -1.66 6.74 -1.61
C LEU A 55 -2.23 8.00 -0.98
N ARG A 56 -1.96 9.17 -1.55
CA ARG A 56 -2.57 10.43 -1.11
C ARG A 56 -4.09 10.41 -1.35
N ASN A 57 -4.53 9.82 -2.46
CA ASN A 57 -5.97 9.63 -2.72
C ASN A 57 -6.60 8.68 -1.71
N LEU A 58 -5.99 7.50 -1.50
CA LEU A 58 -6.42 6.51 -0.51
C LEU A 58 -6.57 7.15 0.88
N ARG A 59 -5.58 7.94 1.30
CA ARG A 59 -5.61 8.69 2.56
C ARG A 59 -6.85 9.58 2.64
N GLY A 60 -7.14 10.35 1.59
CA GLY A 60 -8.34 11.17 1.50
C GLY A 60 -9.64 10.35 1.56
N HIS A 61 -9.68 9.19 0.89
CA HIS A 61 -10.86 8.31 0.94
C HIS A 61 -11.08 7.71 2.33
N VAL A 62 -10.01 7.30 3.02
CA VAL A 62 -10.08 6.83 4.42
C VAL A 62 -10.55 7.95 5.35
N GLN A 63 -10.05 9.18 5.19
CA GLN A 63 -10.50 10.33 5.98
C GLN A 63 -11.98 10.65 5.79
N ASN A 64 -12.51 10.41 4.59
CA ASN A 64 -13.91 10.66 4.24
C ASN A 64 -14.83 9.44 4.49
N ASP A 65 -14.30 8.31 4.97
CA ASP A 65 -15.00 7.02 5.08
C ASP A 65 -15.68 6.56 3.77
N ASP A 66 -15.08 6.93 2.63
CA ASP A 66 -15.59 6.59 1.30
C ASP A 66 -15.18 5.16 0.91
N ARG A 67 -15.88 4.16 1.48
CA ARG A 67 -15.55 2.74 1.28
C ARG A 67 -15.42 2.31 -0.18
N PRO A 68 -16.33 2.68 -1.11
CA PRO A 68 -16.16 2.38 -2.52
C PRO A 68 -14.84 2.91 -3.10
N ALA A 69 -14.48 4.16 -2.75
CA ALA A 69 -13.25 4.76 -3.23
C ALA A 69 -12.00 4.14 -2.58
N ILE A 70 -12.05 3.84 -1.27
CA ILE A 70 -11.00 3.09 -0.57
C ILE A 70 -10.74 1.76 -1.29
N ALA A 71 -11.79 1.00 -1.61
CA ALA A 71 -11.64 -0.29 -2.27
C ALA A 71 -11.03 -0.16 -3.67
N ASN A 72 -11.38 0.88 -4.41
CA ASN A 72 -10.80 1.13 -5.73
C ASN A 72 -9.32 1.52 -5.64
N SER A 73 -8.95 2.39 -4.69
CA SER A 73 -7.56 2.74 -4.45
C SER A 73 -6.73 1.54 -4.01
N LEU A 74 -7.24 0.70 -3.10
CA LEU A 74 -6.56 -0.54 -2.69
C LEU A 74 -6.35 -1.49 -3.87
N GLN A 75 -7.36 -1.64 -4.74
CA GLN A 75 -7.25 -2.45 -5.96
C GLN A 75 -6.15 -1.92 -6.88
N HIS A 76 -6.13 -0.61 -7.13
CA HIS A 76 -5.20 0.04 -8.04
C HIS A 76 -3.76 -0.02 -7.50
N LEU A 77 -3.56 0.31 -6.22
CA LEU A 77 -2.27 0.16 -5.54
C LEU A 77 -1.77 -1.28 -5.61
N GLY A 78 -2.65 -2.26 -5.42
CA GLY A 78 -2.27 -3.67 -5.48
C GLY A 78 -1.81 -4.11 -6.86
N GLN A 79 -2.46 -3.61 -7.92
CA GLN A 79 -2.07 -3.86 -9.31
C GLN A 79 -0.73 -3.22 -9.65
N GLU A 80 -0.56 -1.93 -9.35
CA GLU A 80 0.69 -1.19 -9.63
C GLU A 80 1.88 -1.79 -8.86
N THR A 81 1.69 -2.10 -7.57
CA THR A 81 2.72 -2.74 -6.73
C THR A 81 3.12 -4.11 -7.30
N SER A 82 2.14 -4.90 -7.76
CA SER A 82 2.40 -6.21 -8.41
C SER A 82 3.12 -6.07 -9.75
N LEU A 83 2.84 -5.01 -10.51
CA LEU A 83 3.51 -4.74 -11.79
C LEU A 83 4.96 -4.30 -11.56
N MET A 84 5.19 -3.43 -10.58
CA MET A 84 6.54 -3.02 -10.19
C MET A 84 7.38 -4.20 -9.72
N ALA A 85 6.78 -5.07 -8.91
CA ALA A 85 7.40 -6.31 -8.44
C ALA A 85 7.91 -7.21 -9.58
N ARG A 86 7.24 -7.23 -10.74
CA ARG A 86 7.65 -8.05 -11.89
C ARG A 86 8.94 -7.56 -12.54
N ASN A 87 9.24 -6.27 -12.41
CA ASN A 87 10.43 -5.66 -13.00
C ASN A 87 11.64 -5.68 -12.05
N MET A 88 11.47 -6.18 -10.83
CA MET A 88 12.52 -6.32 -9.81
C MET A 88 12.96 -7.79 -9.72
N HIS A 89 14.26 -8.05 -9.89
CA HIS A 89 14.85 -9.40 -9.89
C HIS A 89 15.51 -9.80 -8.56
N ASP A 90 15.17 -9.12 -7.46
CA ASP A 90 15.67 -9.36 -6.11
C ASP A 90 14.53 -9.75 -5.15
N GLY A 91 14.86 -10.17 -3.92
CA GLY A 91 13.87 -10.57 -2.90
C GLY A 91 12.84 -9.48 -2.55
N VAL A 92 13.14 -8.21 -2.91
CA VAL A 92 12.21 -7.09 -2.80
C VAL A 92 11.00 -7.26 -3.74
N GLY A 93 11.21 -7.81 -4.95
CA GLY A 93 10.13 -8.12 -5.88
C GLY A 93 9.11 -9.11 -5.31
N ASP A 94 9.57 -10.11 -4.55
CA ASP A 94 8.66 -11.07 -3.91
C ASP A 94 7.80 -10.43 -2.82
N HIS A 95 8.39 -9.57 -1.99
CA HIS A 95 7.65 -8.81 -0.98
C HIS A 95 6.64 -7.84 -1.60
N LEU A 96 7.00 -7.13 -2.66
CA LEU A 96 6.07 -6.24 -3.37
C LEU A 96 4.92 -7.01 -4.02
N ARG A 97 5.19 -8.19 -4.59
CA ARG A 97 4.13 -9.03 -5.17
C ARG A 97 3.15 -9.50 -4.11
N HIS A 98 3.66 -9.88 -2.95
CA HIS A 98 2.83 -10.28 -1.82
C HIS A 98 1.98 -9.11 -1.31
N LEU A 99 2.59 -7.93 -1.13
CA LEU A 99 1.86 -6.71 -0.78
C LEU A 99 0.75 -6.40 -1.78
N GLY A 100 1.06 -6.49 -3.08
CA GLY A 100 0.08 -6.27 -4.14
C GLY A 100 -1.14 -7.20 -4.02
N GLN A 101 -0.92 -8.47 -3.69
CA GLN A 101 -1.98 -9.44 -3.47
C GLN A 101 -2.83 -9.11 -2.23
N VAL A 102 -2.19 -8.67 -1.13
CA VAL A 102 -2.88 -8.29 0.11
C VAL A 102 -3.80 -7.10 -0.11
N LEU A 103 -3.34 -6.07 -0.84
CA LEU A 103 -4.13 -4.90 -1.18
C LEU A 103 -5.33 -5.26 -2.07
N ILE A 104 -5.14 -6.16 -3.04
CA ILE A 104 -6.23 -6.68 -3.88
C ILE A 104 -7.26 -7.46 -3.04
N THR A 105 -6.80 -8.30 -2.11
CA THR A 105 -7.68 -9.03 -1.20
C THR A 105 -8.47 -8.08 -0.28
N ALA A 106 -7.80 -7.08 0.30
CA ALA A 106 -8.44 -6.06 1.14
C ALA A 106 -9.50 -5.27 0.36
N ALA A 107 -9.19 -4.90 -0.89
CA ALA A 107 -10.16 -4.28 -1.80
C ALA A 107 -11.38 -5.17 -2.06
N GLY A 108 -11.17 -6.47 -2.29
CA GLY A 108 -12.23 -7.45 -2.49
C GLY A 108 -13.12 -7.57 -1.25
N ASN A 109 -12.53 -7.70 -0.07
CA ASN A 109 -13.26 -7.79 1.20
C ASN A 109 -14.10 -6.54 1.47
N LEU A 110 -13.54 -5.35 1.21
CA LEU A 110 -14.24 -4.09 1.40
C LEU A 110 -15.43 -3.90 0.43
N LYS A 111 -15.32 -4.41 -0.80
CA LYS A 111 -16.43 -4.41 -1.78
C LYS A 111 -17.58 -5.35 -1.40
N MET A 112 -17.30 -6.36 -0.58
CA MET A 112 -18.28 -7.36 -0.15
C MET A 112 -18.95 -7.03 1.20
N SER A 113 -18.48 -6.01 1.91
CA SER A 113 -19.02 -5.56 3.22
C SER A 113 -20.06 -4.46 3.05
#